data_AF-A0A9W7FZ56-F1
#
_entry.id   AF-A0A9W7FZ56-F1
#
_cell.length_a   1.000
_cell.length_b   1.000
_cell.length_c   1.000
_cell.angle_alpha   90.00
_cell.angle_beta   90.00
_cell.angle_gamma   90.00
#
_symmetry.space_group_name_H-M   'P 1'
#
loop_
_entity.id
_entity.type
_entity.pdbx_description
1 polymer ?
#
loop_
_entity_poly.entity_id
_entity_poly.type
_entity_poly.pdbx_seq_one_letter_code
_entity_poly.pdbx_strand_id
1 'polypeptide(L)'
;MEAMGRRFEALYLLENRKFVGESDTESDDSDQGHDSDQGHDSDQGHDSDRGDDSKGGGEAEDEREVMGEEDEYEIKLAFSKLLFKDGEYGRSIEMLKGLIEDYKVMRKGRNEMQEDKGGMQEDKGGKNEEAPAKVTEETAKTSVKLSAMAADTFYFAGWVSVHMDNHTLAYSFWGLGAEIVKEARLKKQASKRELWDDGKGVLQ
;
A
#
# COMPACT_ATOMS: atom_id res chain seq x y z
N MET A 1 -23.14 13.60 -3.55
CA MET A 1 -22.51 12.32 -3.12
C MET A 1 -21.28 12.58 -2.23
N GLU A 2 -21.33 13.54 -1.31
CA GLU A 2 -20.19 13.94 -0.44
C GLU A 2 -20.41 13.65 1.06
N ALA A 3 -21.45 12.89 1.40
CA ALA A 3 -21.87 12.70 2.79
C ALA A 3 -21.40 11.37 3.43
N MET A 4 -20.88 10.42 2.64
CA MET A 4 -20.40 9.13 3.19
C MET A 4 -18.89 9.08 3.47
N GLY A 5 -18.08 9.94 2.86
CA GLY A 5 -16.62 9.98 3.11
C GLY A 5 -16.23 10.56 4.48
N ARG A 6 -17.04 11.45 5.06
CA ARG A 6 -16.73 12.12 6.34
C ARG A 6 -17.15 11.35 7.59
N ARG A 7 -17.88 10.23 7.45
CA ARG A 7 -18.29 9.42 8.61
C ARG A 7 -17.23 8.41 9.07
N PHE A 8 -16.28 8.04 8.21
CA PHE A 8 -15.21 7.10 8.59
C PHE A 8 -14.04 7.78 9.32
N GLU A 9 -13.68 9.02 8.96
CA GLU A 9 -12.67 9.79 9.71
C GLU A 9 -13.13 10.19 11.13
N ALA A 10 -14.42 10.51 11.30
CA ALA A 10 -14.94 10.95 12.59
C ALA A 10 -15.00 9.83 13.66
N LEU A 11 -15.13 8.56 13.25
CA LEU A 11 -15.05 7.42 14.18
C LEU A 11 -13.60 7.09 14.53
N TYR A 12 -12.66 7.23 13.59
CA TYR A 12 -11.24 6.98 13.83
C TYR A 12 -10.58 8.01 14.76
N LEU A 13 -11.07 9.27 14.76
CA LEU A 13 -10.59 10.31 15.67
C LEU A 13 -11.23 10.28 17.07
N LEU A 14 -12.45 9.74 17.22
CA LEU A 14 -13.09 9.65 18.55
C LEU A 14 -12.56 8.47 19.39
N GLU A 15 -12.11 7.39 18.75
CA GLU A 15 -11.70 6.16 19.46
C GLU A 15 -10.23 6.20 19.93
N ASN A 16 -9.39 7.04 19.32
CA ASN A 16 -8.00 7.24 19.74
C ASN A 16 -7.80 8.37 20.80
N ARG A 17 -8.87 9.06 21.24
CA ARG A 17 -8.77 10.16 22.21
C ARG A 17 -8.92 9.73 23.68
N LYS A 18 -9.11 8.43 23.97
CA LYS A 18 -9.29 7.93 25.34
C LYS A 18 -8.11 7.13 25.90
N PHE A 19 -6.99 7.06 25.18
CA PHE A 19 -5.80 6.34 25.64
C PHE A 19 -4.55 7.23 25.69
N VAL A 20 -4.71 8.47 26.15
CA VAL A 20 -3.61 9.16 26.85
C VAL A 20 -3.88 8.91 28.33
N GLY A 21 -3.62 7.67 28.75
CA GLY A 21 -3.46 7.38 30.17
C GLY A 21 -2.11 7.95 30.57
N GLU A 22 -2.12 8.87 31.52
CA GLU A 22 -0.95 9.31 32.27
C GLU A 22 -0.22 8.06 32.79
N SER A 23 0.81 7.63 32.09
CA SER A 23 1.82 6.76 32.67
C SER A 23 2.84 7.68 33.32
N ASP A 24 2.58 8.02 34.59
CA ASP A 24 3.61 8.48 35.52
C ASP A 24 4.64 7.35 35.67
N THR A 25 5.58 7.29 34.74
CA THR A 25 6.84 6.61 34.95
C THR A 25 7.84 7.67 35.40
N GLU A 26 7.84 7.93 36.71
CA GLU A 26 9.04 8.39 37.40
C GLU A 26 10.14 7.34 37.14
N SER A 27 11.07 7.66 36.26
CA SER A 27 12.31 6.91 36.12
C SER A 27 13.46 7.89 36.07
N ASP A 28 14.05 8.02 37.27
CA ASP A 28 15.41 8.39 37.64
C ASP A 28 16.28 9.13 36.62
N ASP A 29 16.70 10.31 37.07
CA ASP A 29 17.86 11.07 36.60
C ASP A 29 19.09 10.17 36.41
N SER A 30 19.65 10.21 35.21
CA SER A 30 21.05 9.85 34.99
C SER A 30 21.66 10.82 33.99
N ASP A 31 22.05 11.96 34.54
CA ASP A 31 23.15 12.81 34.07
C ASP A 31 24.37 11.94 33.74
N GLN A 32 24.69 11.79 32.47
CA GLN A 32 26.06 11.56 32.02
C GLN A 32 26.30 12.37 30.75
N GLY A 33 26.83 13.57 30.96
CA GLY A 33 27.35 14.42 29.90
C GLY A 33 28.49 13.74 29.16
N HIS A 34 28.52 13.96 27.84
CA HIS A 34 29.72 13.87 27.05
C HIS A 34 29.72 15.05 26.07
N ASP A 35 30.39 16.12 26.48
CA ASP A 35 30.91 17.13 25.57
C ASP A 35 31.98 16.48 24.70
N SER A 36 31.81 16.55 23.39
CA SER A 36 32.89 16.28 22.44
C SER A 36 32.76 17.26 21.29
N ASP A 37 33.33 18.44 21.55
CA ASP A 37 33.88 19.31 20.53
C ASP A 37 34.94 18.53 19.73
N GLN A 38 34.69 18.30 18.45
CA GLN A 38 35.78 18.09 17.51
C GLN A 38 35.39 18.63 16.14
N GLY A 39 35.80 19.88 15.91
CA GLY A 39 35.77 20.51 14.61
C GLY A 39 36.73 19.83 13.64
N HIS A 40 36.36 19.82 12.36
CA HIS A 40 37.28 19.71 11.25
C HIS A 40 36.76 20.59 10.11
N ASP A 41 37.34 21.78 10.02
CA ASP A 41 37.38 22.60 8.81
C ASP A 41 38.46 22.05 7.89
N SER A 42 38.09 21.52 6.74
CA SER A 42 38.93 21.16 5.57
C SER A 42 37.95 20.67 4.48
N ASP A 43 37.98 21.06 3.21
CA ASP A 43 39.08 21.53 2.41
C ASP A 43 38.56 22.16 1.11
N GLN A 44 39.33 23.14 0.65
CA GLN A 44 39.78 23.38 -0.73
C GLN A 44 38.76 23.33 -1.88
N GLY A 45 38.50 24.54 -2.39
CA GLY A 45 38.07 24.72 -3.76
C GLY A 45 39.11 24.19 -4.76
N HIS A 46 38.60 23.58 -5.82
CA HIS A 46 39.32 23.36 -7.06
C HIS A 46 38.41 23.84 -8.20
N ASP A 47 38.61 25.09 -8.60
CA ASP A 47 38.15 25.57 -9.89
C ASP A 47 39.00 24.92 -10.98
N SER A 48 38.37 24.17 -11.86
CA SER A 48 39.00 23.70 -13.09
C SER A 48 37.98 23.75 -14.21
N ASP A 49 37.94 24.93 -14.82
CA ASP A 49 37.58 25.13 -16.21
C ASP A 49 38.28 24.10 -17.10
N ARG A 50 37.52 23.15 -17.61
CA ARG A 50 37.83 22.44 -18.84
C ARG A 50 36.60 22.46 -19.73
N GLY A 51 36.64 23.37 -20.70
CA GLY A 51 35.77 23.32 -21.86
C GLY A 51 35.99 22.01 -22.63
N ASP A 52 34.89 21.41 -23.04
CA ASP A 52 34.87 20.41 -24.11
C ASP A 52 33.69 20.74 -25.03
N ASP A 53 34.04 21.25 -26.20
CA ASP A 53 33.16 21.64 -27.28
C ASP A 53 32.80 20.41 -28.14
N SER A 54 32.18 19.40 -27.53
CA SER A 54 31.83 18.17 -28.26
C SER A 54 30.42 18.24 -28.85
N LYS A 55 30.37 18.72 -30.09
CA LYS A 55 29.24 18.60 -31.02
C LYS A 55 28.94 17.12 -31.29
N GLY A 56 27.77 16.66 -30.86
CA GLY A 56 27.28 15.31 -31.16
C GLY A 56 25.87 15.11 -30.66
N GLY A 57 24.94 15.98 -31.07
CA GLY A 57 23.51 15.79 -30.84
C GLY A 57 22.99 14.63 -31.67
N GLY A 58 23.24 13.40 -31.21
CA GLY A 58 22.34 12.30 -31.48
C GLY A 58 21.07 12.59 -30.69
N GLU A 59 19.96 12.77 -31.40
CA GLU A 59 18.63 12.75 -30.81
C GLU A 59 18.43 11.36 -30.22
N ALA A 60 18.88 11.19 -28.97
CA ALA A 60 18.49 10.06 -28.14
C ALA A 60 17.00 10.25 -27.92
N GLU A 61 16.20 9.59 -28.76
CA GLU A 61 14.77 9.44 -28.56
C GLU A 61 14.61 8.93 -27.12
N ASP A 62 14.07 9.80 -26.26
CA ASP A 62 13.85 9.59 -24.84
C ASP A 62 12.75 8.53 -24.71
N GLU A 63 13.12 7.26 -24.93
CA GLU A 63 12.33 6.08 -24.62
C GLU A 63 12.22 5.97 -23.08
N ARG A 64 11.59 6.96 -22.44
CA ARG A 64 11.06 6.75 -21.09
C ARG A 64 9.95 5.75 -21.22
N GLU A 65 10.33 4.49 -21.07
CA GLU A 65 9.41 3.40 -20.82
C GLU A 65 8.52 3.84 -19.66
N VAL A 66 7.27 4.17 -19.99
CA VAL A 66 6.29 4.61 -19.02
C VAL A 66 6.04 3.39 -18.14
N MET A 67 6.64 3.40 -16.96
CA MET A 67 6.49 2.36 -15.96
C MET A 67 5.00 2.06 -15.78
N GLY A 68 4.62 0.79 -15.96
CA GLY A 68 3.24 0.40 -15.84
C GLY A 68 2.72 0.65 -14.42
N GLU A 69 1.42 0.93 -14.29
CA GLU A 69 0.79 1.10 -12.96
C GLU A 69 1.04 -0.09 -12.03
N GLU A 70 1.17 -1.30 -12.59
CA GLU A 70 1.50 -2.52 -11.85
C GLU A 70 2.92 -2.50 -11.26
N ASP A 71 3.88 -1.96 -12.01
CA ASP A 71 5.27 -1.88 -11.59
C ASP A 71 5.42 -0.83 -10.49
N GLU A 72 4.70 0.30 -10.61
CA GLU A 72 4.65 1.31 -9.55
C GLU A 72 4.05 0.73 -8.25
N TYR A 73 2.99 -0.07 -8.37
CA TYR A 73 2.39 -0.77 -7.22
C TYR A 73 3.39 -1.73 -6.56
N GLU A 74 4.09 -2.51 -7.36
CA GLU A 74 5.09 -3.49 -6.89
C GLU A 74 6.27 -2.79 -6.18
N ILE A 75 6.78 -1.70 -6.76
CA ILE A 75 7.88 -0.90 -6.18
C ILE A 75 7.45 -0.28 -4.85
N LYS A 76 6.26 0.34 -4.77
CA LYS A 76 5.74 0.91 -3.52
C LYS A 76 5.55 -0.18 -2.45
N LEU A 77 5.04 -1.36 -2.82
CA LEU A 77 4.91 -2.48 -1.90
C LEU A 77 6.29 -2.95 -1.40
N ALA A 78 7.28 -3.06 -2.27
CA ALA A 78 8.65 -3.39 -1.90
C ALA A 78 9.27 -2.34 -0.96
N PHE A 79 9.08 -1.05 -1.27
CA PHE A 79 9.58 0.05 -0.45
C PHE A 79 8.93 0.08 0.94
N SER A 80 7.62 -0.18 1.05
CA SER A 80 6.95 -0.29 2.35
C SER A 80 7.52 -1.43 3.23
N LYS A 81 7.95 -2.54 2.62
CA LYS A 81 8.63 -3.65 3.31
C LYS A 81 10.03 -3.27 3.77
N LEU A 82 10.74 -2.41 3.02
CA LEU A 82 12.02 -1.84 3.45
C LEU A 82 11.83 -0.91 4.65
N LEU A 83 10.88 0.03 4.58
CA LEU A 83 10.54 0.91 5.71
C LEU A 83 10.21 0.12 6.98
N PHE A 84 9.45 -0.97 6.85
CA PHE A 84 9.17 -1.86 7.99
C PHE A 84 10.44 -2.47 8.58
N LYS A 85 11.38 -2.95 7.75
CA LYS A 85 12.65 -3.51 8.21
C LYS A 85 13.53 -2.47 8.93
N ASP A 86 13.42 -1.21 8.54
CA ASP A 86 14.13 -0.09 9.15
C ASP A 86 13.45 0.41 10.44
N GLY A 87 12.34 -0.19 10.86
CA GLY A 87 11.57 0.23 12.05
C GLY A 87 10.66 1.43 11.81
N GLU A 88 10.59 1.95 10.58
CA GLU A 88 9.76 3.08 10.16
C GLU A 88 8.30 2.65 9.93
N TYR A 89 7.68 2.06 10.95
CA TYR A 89 6.34 1.45 10.86
C TYR A 89 5.26 2.47 10.46
N GLY A 90 5.33 3.69 10.98
CA GLY A 90 4.40 4.77 10.65
C GLY A 90 4.43 5.14 9.16
N ARG A 91 5.62 5.25 8.56
CA ARG A 91 5.77 5.54 7.13
C ARG A 91 5.36 4.35 6.28
N SER A 92 5.70 3.14 6.72
CA SER A 92 5.30 1.90 6.07
C SER A 92 3.77 1.78 5.98
N ILE A 93 3.06 2.02 7.09
CA ILE A 93 1.60 1.88 7.11
C ILE A 93 0.88 2.94 6.27
N GLU A 94 1.35 4.18 6.25
CA GLU A 94 0.78 5.22 5.40
C GLU A 94 0.93 4.90 3.91
N MET A 95 2.09 4.37 3.49
CA MET A 95 2.29 3.91 2.12
C MET A 95 1.36 2.74 1.76
N LEU A 96 1.20 1.78 2.66
CA LEU A 96 0.30 0.63 2.46
C LEU A 96 -1.17 1.05 2.37
N LYS A 97 -1.60 2.05 3.15
CA LYS A 97 -2.95 2.62 3.03
C LYS A 97 -3.16 3.25 1.65
N GLY A 98 -2.19 4.00 1.14
CA GLY A 98 -2.22 4.54 -0.22
C GLY A 98 -2.43 3.44 -1.27
N LEU A 99 -1.63 2.38 -1.19
CA LEU A 99 -1.77 1.22 -2.09
C LEU A 99 -3.13 0.50 -1.99
N ILE A 100 -3.74 0.48 -0.81
CA ILE A 100 -5.08 -0.10 -0.63
C ILE A 100 -6.13 0.76 -1.33
N GLU A 101 -6.05 2.08 -1.21
CA GLU A 101 -6.98 3.00 -1.89
C GLU A 101 -6.80 2.96 -3.41
N ASP A 102 -5.55 2.97 -3.90
CA ASP A 102 -5.24 2.83 -5.33
C ASP A 102 -5.87 1.55 -5.90
N TYR A 103 -5.74 0.43 -5.18
CA TYR A 103 -6.35 -0.84 -5.58
C TYR A 103 -7.89 -0.78 -5.62
N LYS A 104 -8.54 -0.12 -4.66
CA LYS A 104 -10.00 0.05 -4.66
C LYS A 104 -10.46 0.85 -5.88
N VAL A 105 -9.74 1.91 -6.24
CA VAL A 105 -10.03 2.73 -7.43
C VAL A 105 -9.87 1.90 -8.70
N MET A 106 -8.74 1.22 -8.87
CA MET A 106 -8.47 0.36 -10.03
C MET A 106 -9.49 -0.79 -10.18
N ARG A 107 -9.97 -1.35 -9.07
CA ARG A 107 -11.00 -2.39 -9.08
C ARG A 107 -12.35 -1.84 -9.49
N LYS A 108 -12.74 -0.68 -8.96
CA LYS A 108 -14.03 -0.05 -9.27
C LYS A 108 -14.13 0.29 -10.76
N GLY A 109 -13.09 0.90 -11.34
CA GLY A 109 -13.05 1.23 -12.77
C GLY A 109 -13.18 -0.01 -13.67
N ARG A 110 -12.61 -1.15 -13.28
CA ARG A 110 -12.74 -2.41 -14.02
C ARG A 110 -14.15 -3.00 -13.96
N ASN A 111 -14.84 -2.90 -12.82
CA ASN A 111 -16.21 -3.40 -12.70
C ASN A 111 -17.18 -2.56 -13.55
N GLU A 112 -17.02 -1.23 -13.56
CA GLU A 112 -17.87 -0.33 -14.36
C GLU A 112 -17.75 -0.59 -15.87
N MET A 113 -16.55 -0.92 -16.38
CA MET A 113 -16.36 -1.27 -17.80
C MET A 113 -17.03 -2.59 -18.21
N GLN A 114 -17.33 -3.49 -17.28
CA GLN A 114 -17.99 -4.77 -17.59
C GLN A 114 -19.52 -4.62 -17.69
N GLU A 115 -20.13 -3.71 -16.93
CA GLU A 115 -21.58 -3.52 -16.90
C GLU A 115 -22.13 -2.86 -18.18
N ASP A 116 -21.36 -1.95 -18.82
CA ASP A 116 -21.79 -1.23 -20.02
C ASP A 116 -21.95 -2.13 -21.27
N LYS A 117 -21.21 -3.24 -21.32
CA LYS A 117 -21.31 -4.19 -22.45
C LYS A 117 -22.54 -5.10 -22.41
N GLY A 118 -23.29 -5.12 -21.30
CA GLY A 118 -24.48 -5.95 -21.14
C GLY A 118 -25.77 -5.38 -21.74
N GLY A 119 -25.78 -4.12 -22.18
CA GLY A 119 -27.00 -3.41 -22.57
C GLY A 119 -27.37 -3.42 -24.05
N MET A 120 -26.52 -3.92 -24.95
CA MET A 120 -26.67 -3.70 -26.40
C MET A 120 -26.76 -5.01 -27.20
N GLN A 121 -27.62 -5.92 -26.77
CA GLN A 121 -27.86 -7.18 -27.46
C GLN A 121 -29.35 -7.44 -27.66
N GLU A 122 -29.93 -6.82 -28.69
CA GLU A 122 -31.10 -7.34 -29.41
C GLU A 122 -31.29 -6.58 -30.74
N ASP A 123 -30.51 -6.93 -31.76
CA ASP A 123 -31.10 -7.07 -33.10
C ASP A 123 -30.33 -8.11 -33.94
N LYS A 124 -31.09 -8.90 -34.66
CA LYS A 124 -30.73 -10.20 -35.23
C LYS A 124 -30.16 -10.04 -36.64
N GLY A 125 -29.11 -10.80 -36.92
CA GLY A 125 -28.87 -11.31 -38.28
C GLY A 125 -27.61 -10.78 -38.96
N GLY A 126 -26.48 -11.40 -38.67
CA GLY A 126 -25.26 -11.19 -39.45
C GLY A 126 -24.24 -12.28 -39.15
N LYS A 127 -24.18 -13.29 -40.02
CA LYS A 127 -23.11 -14.28 -40.03
C LYS A 127 -21.82 -13.57 -40.43
N ASN A 128 -20.88 -13.39 -39.51
CA ASN A 128 -19.46 -13.40 -39.84
C ASN A 128 -18.65 -13.84 -38.62
N GLU A 129 -18.11 -15.05 -38.76
CA GLU A 129 -17.05 -15.63 -37.95
C GLU A 129 -15.73 -14.94 -38.33
N GLU A 130 -15.10 -14.25 -37.38
CA GLU A 130 -13.65 -14.37 -37.10
C GLU A 130 -13.27 -13.56 -35.85
N ALA A 131 -12.38 -14.14 -35.05
CA ALA A 131 -12.36 -14.03 -33.59
C ALA A 131 -11.46 -12.91 -33.00
N PRO A 132 -11.81 -12.37 -31.81
CA PRO A 132 -10.90 -11.62 -30.95
C PRO A 132 -10.40 -12.49 -29.77
N ALA A 133 -9.74 -13.62 -30.04
CA ALA A 133 -9.35 -14.58 -28.99
C ALA A 133 -8.07 -14.20 -28.20
N LYS A 134 -7.25 -13.24 -28.67
CA LYS A 134 -5.94 -12.93 -28.05
C LYS A 134 -5.95 -11.85 -26.96
N VAL A 135 -6.94 -10.95 -26.96
CA VAL A 135 -6.98 -9.82 -26.00
C VAL A 135 -7.43 -10.24 -24.59
N THR A 136 -8.04 -11.42 -24.46
CA THR A 136 -8.63 -11.89 -23.20
C THR A 136 -7.63 -12.53 -22.24
N GLU A 137 -6.50 -13.06 -22.72
CA GLU A 137 -5.56 -13.78 -21.86
C GLU A 137 -4.63 -12.85 -21.07
N GLU A 138 -4.11 -11.81 -21.72
CA GLU A 138 -3.18 -10.86 -21.09
C GLU A 138 -3.88 -10.03 -20.01
N THR A 139 -5.08 -9.54 -20.31
CA THR A 139 -5.94 -8.83 -19.34
C THR A 139 -6.30 -9.68 -18.12
N ALA A 140 -6.49 -10.99 -18.31
CA ALA A 140 -6.73 -11.92 -17.20
C ALA A 140 -5.47 -12.09 -16.31
N LYS A 141 -4.28 -12.17 -16.90
CA LYS A 141 -3.00 -12.32 -16.16
C LYS A 141 -2.70 -11.10 -15.29
N THR A 142 -2.80 -9.90 -15.85
CA THR A 142 -2.69 -8.60 -15.15
C THR A 142 -3.64 -8.54 -13.96
N SER A 143 -4.91 -8.94 -14.17
CA SER A 143 -5.91 -8.96 -13.08
C SER A 143 -5.53 -9.89 -11.92
N VAL A 144 -5.00 -11.08 -12.22
CA VAL A 144 -4.55 -12.04 -11.22
C VAL A 144 -3.33 -11.51 -10.46
N LYS A 145 -2.33 -10.94 -11.15
CA LYS A 145 -1.13 -10.35 -10.54
C LYS A 145 -1.53 -9.23 -9.56
N LEU A 146 -2.35 -8.29 -10.02
CA LEU A 146 -2.79 -7.16 -9.19
C LEU A 146 -3.62 -7.61 -7.97
N SER A 147 -4.46 -8.63 -8.12
CA SER A 147 -5.20 -9.22 -6.99
C SER A 147 -4.26 -9.85 -5.95
N ALA A 148 -3.21 -10.56 -6.40
CA ALA A 148 -2.22 -11.15 -5.51
C ALA A 148 -1.42 -10.08 -4.76
N MET A 149 -0.98 -9.02 -5.44
CA MET A 149 -0.29 -7.88 -4.82
C MET A 149 -1.18 -7.18 -3.79
N ALA A 150 -2.46 -6.96 -4.11
CA ALA A 150 -3.41 -6.38 -3.16
C ALA A 150 -3.56 -7.27 -1.91
N ALA A 151 -3.65 -8.59 -2.07
CA ALA A 151 -3.70 -9.50 -0.94
C ALA A 151 -2.45 -9.36 -0.04
N ASP A 152 -1.26 -9.22 -0.65
CA ASP A 152 0.00 -9.02 0.08
C ASP A 152 -0.02 -7.68 0.84
N THR A 153 -0.50 -6.61 0.21
CA THR A 153 -0.64 -5.29 0.83
C THR A 153 -1.52 -5.35 2.08
N PHE A 154 -2.72 -5.93 1.99
CA PHE A 154 -3.61 -6.08 3.16
C PHE A 154 -2.99 -6.95 4.25
N TYR A 155 -2.35 -8.05 3.87
CA TYR A 155 -1.73 -8.97 4.82
C TYR A 155 -0.61 -8.28 5.58
N PHE A 156 0.25 -7.55 4.86
CA PHE A 156 1.39 -6.86 5.41
C PHE A 156 0.99 -5.63 6.24
N ALA A 157 -0.01 -4.84 5.81
CA ALA A 157 -0.56 -3.74 6.61
C ALA A 157 -1.03 -4.19 7.99
N GLY A 158 -1.66 -5.38 8.07
CA GLY A 158 -2.01 -5.98 9.35
C GLY A 158 -0.79 -6.30 10.22
N TRP A 159 0.26 -6.87 9.64
CA TRP A 159 1.52 -7.14 10.37
C TRP A 159 2.21 -5.88 10.87
N VAL A 160 2.30 -4.84 10.04
CA VAL A 160 2.85 -3.53 10.45
C VAL A 160 2.04 -2.98 11.62
N SER A 161 0.71 -3.05 11.55
CA SER A 161 -0.18 -2.58 12.62
C SER A 161 0.03 -3.33 13.94
N VAL A 162 0.32 -4.64 13.92
CA VAL A 162 0.68 -5.40 15.12
C VAL A 162 1.99 -4.89 15.75
N HIS A 163 2.99 -4.53 14.93
CA HIS A 163 4.26 -3.99 15.44
C HIS A 163 4.13 -2.57 16.00
N MET A 164 3.04 -1.86 15.64
CA MET A 164 2.65 -0.58 16.23
C MET A 164 1.72 -0.74 17.45
N ASP A 165 1.61 -1.96 18.00
CA ASP A 165 0.71 -2.32 19.10
C ASP A 165 -0.78 -1.99 18.83
N ASN A 166 -1.17 -1.91 17.55
CA ASN A 166 -2.55 -1.64 17.14
C ASN A 166 -3.20 -2.88 16.54
N HIS A 167 -3.50 -3.85 17.40
CA HIS A 167 -4.14 -5.10 17.03
C HIS A 167 -5.53 -4.90 16.39
N THR A 168 -6.32 -3.94 16.87
CA THR A 168 -7.64 -3.62 16.32
C THR A 168 -7.55 -3.20 14.86
N LEU A 169 -6.60 -2.30 14.54
CA LEU A 169 -6.32 -1.89 13.18
C LEU A 169 -5.82 -3.07 12.33
N ALA A 170 -4.96 -3.91 12.88
CA ALA A 170 -4.45 -5.09 12.17
C ALA A 170 -5.58 -6.01 11.67
N TYR A 171 -6.52 -6.36 12.54
CA TYR A 171 -7.67 -7.18 12.17
C TYR A 171 -8.62 -6.46 11.21
N SER A 172 -8.72 -5.12 11.29
CA SER A 172 -9.51 -4.36 10.32
C SER A 172 -8.95 -4.49 8.89
N PHE A 173 -7.62 -4.47 8.73
CA PHE A 173 -6.98 -4.67 7.42
C PHE A 173 -7.20 -6.08 6.89
N TRP A 174 -7.01 -7.11 7.73
CA TRP A 174 -7.23 -8.49 7.31
C TRP A 174 -8.69 -8.79 6.98
N GLY A 175 -9.64 -8.26 7.77
CA GLY A 175 -11.07 -8.38 7.50
C GLY A 175 -11.48 -7.71 6.20
N LEU A 176 -11.08 -6.45 6.01
CA LEU A 176 -11.35 -5.70 4.78
C LEU A 176 -10.73 -6.38 3.55
N GLY A 177 -9.49 -6.84 3.67
CA GLY A 177 -8.81 -7.57 2.59
C GLY A 177 -9.49 -8.90 2.26
N ALA A 178 -9.98 -9.65 3.26
CA ALA A 178 -10.71 -10.90 3.06
C ALA A 178 -12.03 -10.67 2.31
N GLU A 179 -12.73 -9.56 2.57
CA GLU A 179 -13.95 -9.20 1.85
C GLU A 179 -13.66 -8.79 0.40
N ILE A 180 -12.64 -7.96 0.20
CA ILE A 180 -12.34 -7.37 -1.10
C ILE A 180 -11.67 -8.39 -2.03
N VAL A 181 -10.58 -9.02 -1.59
CA VAL A 181 -9.71 -9.87 -2.41
C VAL A 181 -10.12 -11.34 -2.35
N LYS A 182 -10.86 -11.75 -1.31
CA LYS A 182 -11.34 -13.13 -1.09
C LYS A 182 -10.23 -14.18 -0.97
N GLU A 183 -9.06 -13.76 -0.48
CA GLU A 183 -7.91 -14.65 -0.29
C GLU A 183 -7.97 -15.36 1.07
N ALA A 184 -7.63 -16.66 1.08
CA ALA A 184 -7.88 -17.55 2.22
C ALA A 184 -7.04 -17.19 3.45
N ARG A 185 -5.79 -16.73 3.27
CA ARG A 185 -4.91 -16.37 4.38
C ARG A 185 -5.39 -15.12 5.11
N LEU A 186 -5.94 -14.14 4.40
CA LEU A 186 -6.58 -12.96 5.00
C LEU A 186 -7.79 -13.36 5.84
N LYS A 187 -8.65 -14.22 5.32
CA LYS A 187 -9.80 -14.75 6.07
C LYS A 187 -9.37 -15.47 7.35
N LYS A 188 -8.33 -16.31 7.27
CA LYS A 188 -7.79 -17.02 8.44
C LYS A 188 -7.31 -16.05 9.53
N GLN A 189 -6.64 -14.95 9.16
CA GLN A 189 -6.20 -13.96 10.14
C GLN A 189 -7.38 -13.15 10.70
N ALA A 190 -8.34 -12.75 9.86
CA ALA A 190 -9.54 -12.04 10.30
C ALA A 190 -10.34 -12.85 11.34
N SER A 191 -10.53 -14.15 11.12
CA SER A 191 -11.26 -15.03 12.07
C SER A 191 -10.58 -15.20 13.42
N LYS A 192 -9.28 -14.89 13.57
CA LYS A 192 -8.63 -14.93 14.90
C LYS A 192 -9.20 -13.87 15.84
N ARG A 193 -9.74 -12.77 15.32
CA ARG A 193 -10.40 -11.74 16.14
C ARG A 193 -11.62 -12.30 16.87
N GLU A 194 -12.43 -13.10 16.20
CA GLU A 194 -13.63 -13.73 16.79
C GLU A 194 -13.25 -14.59 18.00
N LEU A 195 -12.10 -15.28 17.95
CA LEU A 195 -11.61 -16.09 19.08
C LEU A 195 -11.20 -15.23 20.29
N TRP A 196 -10.76 -13.99 20.07
CA TRP A 196 -10.42 -13.06 21.14
C TRP A 196 -11.68 -12.40 21.72
N ASP A 197 -12.63 -12.02 20.87
CA ASP A 197 -13.88 -11.37 21.29
C ASP A 197 -14.78 -12.32 22.09
N ASP A 198 -14.78 -13.62 21.76
CA ASP A 198 -15.61 -14.63 22.45
C ASP A 198 -15.11 -15.00 23.85
N GLY A 199 -13.92 -14.53 24.28
CA GLY A 199 -13.33 -14.88 25.57
C GLY A 199 -12.99 -16.37 25.76
N LYS A 200 -13.28 -17.21 24.75
CA LYS A 200 -13.03 -18.66 24.76
C LYS A 200 -11.56 -19.02 24.56
N GLY A 201 -10.70 -18.02 24.31
CA GLY A 201 -9.25 -18.19 24.17
C GLY A 201 -8.46 -18.25 25.49
N VAL A 202 -9.11 -18.03 26.64
CA VAL A 202 -8.45 -18.21 27.94
C VAL A 202 -8.52 -19.69 28.33
N LEU A 203 -7.39 -20.36 28.10
CA LEU A 203 -6.95 -21.66 28.65
C LEU A 203 -7.95 -22.35 29.59
N GLN A 204 -8.55 -23.44 29.12
CA GLN A 204 -8.80 -24.61 29.97
C GLN A 204 -7.61 -25.56 29.89
#